data_AF-A0A3A9K527-F1
#
_entry.id   AF-A0A3A9K527-F1
#
_cell.length_a   1.000
_cell.length_b   1.000
_cell.length_c   1.000
_cell.angle_alpha   90.00
_cell.angle_beta   90.00
_cell.angle_gamma   90.00
#
_symmetry.space_group_name_H-M   'P 1'
#
loop_
_entity.id
_entity.type
_entity.pdbx_description
1 polymer ?
#
loop_
_entity_poly.entity_id
_entity_poly.type
_entity_poly.pdbx_seq_one_letter_code
_entity_poly.pdbx_strand_id
1 'polypeptide(L)' 'MAKVYTGLFHHSVSGVLVKATYDKKLLIMTIEDDLTDANEDIYFNTESWIEEHNEQRFETYKSAQQFLRSMGNDIEFSKA' A
#
# COMPACT_ATOMS: atom_id res chain seq x y z
N MET A 1 22.98 -6.26 -1.66
CA MET A 1 21.87 -5.88 -0.76
C MET A 1 20.72 -5.36 -1.61
N ALA A 2 19.55 -6.01 -1.56
CA ALA A 2 18.33 -5.44 -2.14
C ALA A 2 17.93 -4.21 -1.30
N LYS A 3 17.54 -3.12 -1.95
CA LYS A 3 17.08 -1.91 -1.26
C LYS A 3 15.58 -2.07 -1.00
N VAL A 4 15.18 -2.05 0.27
CA VAL A 4 13.77 -2.02 0.68
C VAL A 4 13.33 -0.57 0.75
N TYR A 5 12.14 -0.29 0.23
CA TYR A 5 11.50 1.02 0.30
C TYR A 5 10.13 0.87 0.96
N THR A 6 9.78 1.80 1.84
CA THR A 6 8.52 1.77 2.59
C THR A 6 7.85 3.14 2.58
N GLY A 7 6.53 3.15 2.57
CA GLY A 7 5.71 4.36 2.62
C GLY A 7 4.34 4.05 3.20
N LEU A 8 3.72 5.06 3.79
CA LEU A 8 2.36 5.00 4.32
C LEU A 8 1.45 5.86 3.46
N PHE A 9 0.21 5.45 3.30
CA PHE A 9 -0.83 6.22 2.63
C PHE A 9 -2.20 5.87 3.21
N HIS A 10 -3.16 6.78 3.08
CA HIS A 10 -4.56 6.45 3.35
C HIS A 10 -5.19 5.93 2.06
N HIS A 11 -5.80 4.75 2.12
CA HIS A 11 -6.54 4.22 0.98
C HIS A 11 -7.67 5.19 0.63
N SER A 12 -7.68 5.65 -0.63
CA SER A 12 -8.51 6.77 -1.08
C SER A 12 -10.02 6.57 -0.87
N VAL A 13 -10.50 5.32 -0.88
CA VAL A 13 -11.92 5.00 -0.71
C VAL A 13 -12.29 4.83 0.76
N SER A 14 -11.48 4.11 1.53
CA SER A 14 -11.82 3.69 2.89
C SER A 14 -11.26 4.62 3.98
N GLY A 15 -10.27 5.45 3.63
CA GLY A 15 -9.53 6.26 4.60
C GLY A 15 -8.61 5.45 5.51
N VAL A 16 -8.47 4.14 5.31
CA VAL A 16 -7.65 3.25 6.15
C VAL A 16 -6.16 3.49 5.87
N LEU A 17 -5.35 3.53 6.92
CA LEU A 17 -3.90 3.64 6.80
C LEU A 17 -3.30 2.32 6.32
N VAL A 18 -2.64 2.36 5.17
CA VAL A 18 -1.98 1.24 4.53
C VAL A 18 -0.49 1.53 4.39
N LYS A 19 0.32 0.52 4.69
CA LYS A 19 1.74 0.51 4.39
C LYS A 19 2.00 -0.22 3.10
N ALA A 20 2.69 0.45 2.19
CA ALA A 20 3.30 -0.18 1.04
C ALA A 20 4.78 -0.39 1.30
N THR A 21 5.25 -1.59 0.98
CA THR A 21 6.65 -2.00 0.99
C THR A 21 7.04 -2.46 -0.40
N TYR A 22 8.11 -1.90 -0.95
CA TYR A 22 8.72 -2.38 -2.17
C TYR A 22 10.03 -3.09 -1.85
N ASP A 23 10.08 -4.41 -2.09
CA ASP A 23 11.28 -5.25 -1.97
C ASP A 23 11.39 -6.19 -3.17
N LYS A 24 12.61 -6.38 -3.68
CA LYS A 24 12.91 -7.34 -4.79
C LYS A 24 11.92 -7.27 -5.97
N LYS A 25 11.57 -6.06 -6.42
CA LYS A 25 10.61 -5.80 -7.52
C LYS A 25 9.15 -6.15 -7.18
N LEU A 26 8.84 -6.42 -5.93
CA LEU A 26 7.50 -6.75 -5.46
C LEU A 26 6.95 -5.59 -4.63
N LEU A 27 5.72 -5.19 -4.91
CA LEU A 27 4.94 -4.32 -4.06
C LEU A 27 4.13 -5.19 -3.08
N ILE A 28 4.30 -4.94 -1.79
CA ILE A 28 3.57 -5.58 -0.71
C ILE A 28 2.79 -4.51 0.05
N MET A 29 1.50 -4.70 0.27
CA MET A 29 0.66 -3.80 1.03
C MET A 29 0.08 -4.49 2.27
N THR A 30 0.06 -3.77 3.39
CA THR A 30 -0.48 -4.23 4.68
C THR A 30 -1.19 -3.08 5.37
N ILE A 31 -2.33 -3.35 6.00
CA ILE A 31 -3.01 -2.37 6.86
C ILE A 31 -2.14 -2.13 8.11
N GLU A 32 -1.92 -0.87 8.49
CA GLU A 32 -1.13 -0.51 9.69
C GLU A 32 -1.99 -0.07 10.87
N ASP A 33 -3.22 0.41 10.63
CA ASP A 33 -4.07 0.87 11.72
C ASP A 33 -4.79 -0.29 12.42
N ASP A 34 -4.78 -0.29 13.75
CA ASP A 34 -5.54 -1.24 14.57
C ASP A 34 -6.98 -0.71 14.67
N LEU A 35 -7.81 -1.19 13.75
CA LEU A 35 -9.15 -0.64 13.50
C LEU A 35 -10.18 -1.22 14.47
N THR A 36 -9.87 -1.27 15.77
CA THR A 36 -10.81 -1.71 16.82
C THR A 36 -12.10 -0.89 16.87
N ASP A 37 -12.10 0.32 16.27
CA ASP A 37 -13.25 1.23 16.20
C ASP A 37 -13.78 1.48 14.77
N ALA A 38 -13.20 0.84 13.73
CA ALA A 38 -13.67 1.07 12.37
C ALA A 38 -14.86 0.19 12.01
N ASN A 39 -15.70 0.71 11.12
CA ASN A 39 -16.79 -0.06 10.53
C ASN A 39 -16.20 -1.27 9.76
N GLU A 40 -16.60 -2.50 10.11
CA GLU A 40 -16.12 -3.74 9.51
C GLU A 40 -16.20 -3.73 7.97
N ASP A 41 -17.24 -3.09 7.41
CA ASP A 41 -17.41 -2.94 5.97
C ASP A 41 -16.27 -2.14 5.30
N ILE A 42 -15.76 -1.11 5.97
CA ILE A 42 -14.67 -0.25 5.47
C ILE A 42 -13.34 -1.02 5.47
N TYR A 43 -13.14 -1.86 6.49
CA TYR A 43 -11.98 -2.72 6.62
C TYR A 43 -11.96 -3.79 5.53
N PHE A 44 -13.08 -4.52 5.36
CA PHE A 44 -13.21 -5.57 4.35
C PHE A 44 -12.98 -5.05 2.92
N ASN A 45 -13.48 -3.85 2.61
CA ASN A 45 -13.22 -3.19 1.33
C ASN A 45 -11.74 -2.88 1.11
N THR A 46 -11.01 -2.54 2.17
CA THR A 46 -9.57 -2.26 2.09
C THR A 46 -8.76 -3.55 1.94
N GLU A 47 -9.09 -4.60 2.67
CA GLU A 47 -8.46 -5.91 2.54
C GLU A 47 -8.63 -6.47 1.14
N SER A 48 -9.87 -6.47 0.63
CA SER A 48 -10.17 -6.94 -0.74
C SER A 48 -9.36 -6.16 -1.78
N TRP A 49 -9.31 -4.83 -1.64
CA TRP A 49 -8.51 -3.97 -2.53
C TRP A 49 -7.01 -4.27 -2.42
N ILE A 50 -6.49 -4.51 -1.21
CA ILE A 50 -5.11 -4.93 -1.02
C ILE A 50 -4.88 -6.25 -1.74
N GLU A 51 -5.71 -7.28 -1.53
CA GLU A 51 -5.57 -8.59 -2.18
C GLU A 51 -5.52 -8.50 -3.71
N GLU A 52 -6.35 -7.65 -4.32
CA GLU A 52 -6.39 -7.43 -5.78
C GLU A 52 -5.13 -6.77 -6.35
N HIS A 53 -4.42 -6.00 -5.53
CA HIS A 53 -3.31 -5.16 -5.95
C HIS A 53 -1.99 -5.49 -5.27
N ASN A 54 -1.98 -6.45 -4.36
CA ASN A 54 -0.80 -6.95 -3.68
C ASN A 54 0.06 -7.76 -4.65
N GLU A 55 1.33 -7.94 -4.28
CA GLU A 55 2.29 -8.78 -5.00
C GLU A 55 2.50 -8.40 -6.48
N GLN A 56 2.06 -7.21 -6.87
CA GLN A 56 2.33 -6.68 -8.19
C GLN A 56 3.83 -6.42 -8.36
N ARG A 57 4.32 -6.72 -9.57
CA ARG A 57 5.74 -6.61 -9.89
C ARG A 57 6.04 -5.32 -10.63
N PHE A 58 7.07 -4.62 -10.16
CA PHE A 58 7.54 -3.37 -10.73
C PHE A 58 9.06 -3.38 -10.86
N GLU A 59 9.60 -2.85 -11.95
CA GLU A 59 11.05 -2.76 -12.16
C GLU A 59 11.72 -1.80 -11.16
N THR A 60 11.00 -0.78 -10.70
CA THR A 60 11.50 0.24 -9.77
C THR A 60 10.47 0.60 -8.69
N TYR A 61 10.95 1.10 -7.55
CA TYR A 61 10.07 1.67 -6.51
C TYR A 61 9.27 2.86 -7.04
N LYS A 62 9.81 3.65 -7.99
CA LYS A 62 9.10 4.79 -8.60
C LYS A 62 7.90 4.35 -9.42
N SER A 63 8.02 3.26 -10.18
CA SER A 63 6.87 2.69 -10.90
C SER A 63 5.80 2.15 -9.95
N ALA A 64 6.19 1.53 -8.84
CA ALA A 64 5.24 1.12 -7.79
C ALA A 64 4.56 2.34 -7.14
N GLN A 65 5.32 3.42 -6.90
CA GLN A 65 4.79 4.67 -6.35
C GLN A 65 3.78 5.32 -7.30
N GLN A 66 4.09 5.37 -8.59
CA GLN A 66 3.20 5.92 -9.62
C GLN A 66 1.92 5.09 -9.76
N PHE A 67 2.02 3.76 -9.68
CA PHE A 67 0.86 2.87 -9.65
C PHE A 67 -0.07 3.21 -8.49
N LEU A 68 0.46 3.30 -7.27
CA LEU A 68 -0.33 3.68 -6.08
C LEU A 68 -0.98 5.06 -6.25
N ARG A 69 -0.23 6.05 -6.74
CA ARG A 69 -0.76 7.41 -7.03
C ARG A 69 -1.84 7.42 -8.10
N SER A 70 -1.77 6.54 -9.09
CA SER A 70 -2.80 6.41 -10.13
C SER A 70 -4.13 5.87 -9.59
N MET A 71 -4.11 5.18 -8.45
CA MET A 71 -5.30 4.71 -7.73
C MET A 71 -5.82 5.76 -6.71
N GLY A 72 -5.29 6.98 -6.76
CA GLY A 72 -5.68 8.07 -5.87
C GLY A 72 -4.98 8.07 -4.51
N ASN A 73 -3.97 7.22 -4.30
CA ASN A 73 -3.25 7.15 -3.03
C ASN A 73 -2.02 8.07 -3.05
N ASP A 74 -1.98 9.05 -2.15
CA ASP A 74 -0.79 9.90 -2.00
C ASP A 74 0.25 9.20 -1.11
N ILE A 75 1.35 8.77 -1.73
CA ILE A 75 2.43 8.04 -1.07
C ILE A 75 3.80 8.58 -1.48
N GLU A 76 4.71 8.61 -0.51
CA GLU A 76 6.14 8.79 -0.71
C GLU A 76 6.93 7.60 -0.14
N PHE A 77 7.70 6.95 -1.00
CA PHE A 77 8.61 5.90 -0.57
C PHE A 77 9.89 6.50 0.03
N SER A 78 10.22 6.05 1.22
CA SER A 78 11.51 6.28 1.87
C SER A 78 12.29 4.96 1.95
N LYS A 79 13.61 5.05 2.04
CA LYS A 79 14.45 3.86 2.21
C LYS A 79 14.27 3.37 3.65
N ALA A 80 13.90 2.10 3.81
CA ALA A 80 13.80 1.45 5.13
C ALA A 80 15.19 1.18 5.73
#